data_AF-A0A2U2YYI4-F1
#
_entry.id   AF-A0A2U2YYI4-F1
#
_cell.length_a   1.000
_cell.length_b   1.000
_cell.length_c   1.000
_cell.angle_alpha   90.00
_cell.angle_beta   90.00
_cell.angle_gamma   90.00
#
_symmetry.space_group_name_H-M   'P 1'
#
loop_
_entity.id
_entity.type
_entity.pdbx_description
1 polymer ?
#
loop_
_entity_poly.entity_id
_entity_poly.type
_entity_poly.pdbx_seq_one_letter_code
_entity_poly.pdbx_strand_id
1 'polypeptide(L)'
;MSMQPFPSPQIPANELRPGRHWYATAAAITVVLIVLGIAIGVYRFTNTINAVDTDNQFANGDTVTLRLEPEHEKAIWLKDEVQGTWFDQACGITGPGDPGLTDPGIDVFLTRNETWNPLYTIDVPRAGDYKVTCTSQGPSRYAIGDPGGFVTFGGWLMLALLLPMLGVSVGAAVVLVTAFRRRGHRKRLLAERYGSGGSHPAQPALSPGAGPDRQ
;
A
#
# COMPACT_ATOMS: atom_id res chain seq x y z
N MET A 1 -60.83 13.48 -24.17
CA MET A 1 -60.33 13.52 -22.79
C MET A 1 -58.85 13.18 -22.82
N SER A 2 -57.99 14.17 -22.61
CA SER A 2 -56.53 13.98 -22.64
C SER A 2 -56.06 13.58 -21.25
N MET A 3 -55.53 12.36 -21.11
CA MET A 3 -54.84 11.92 -19.89
C MET A 3 -53.56 12.72 -19.75
N GLN A 4 -53.51 13.66 -18.81
CA GLN A 4 -52.23 14.26 -18.42
C GLN A 4 -51.37 13.21 -17.71
N PRO A 5 -50.11 13.00 -18.10
CA PRO A 5 -49.20 12.11 -17.38
C PRO A 5 -48.98 12.70 -15.97
N PHE A 6 -49.29 11.92 -14.93
CA PHE A 6 -48.95 12.31 -13.57
C PHE A 6 -47.43 12.49 -13.46
N PRO A 7 -46.94 13.60 -12.88
CA PRO A 7 -45.51 13.78 -12.68
C PRO A 7 -44.97 12.67 -11.78
N SER A 8 -43.93 11.99 -12.24
CA SER A 8 -43.23 10.95 -11.50
C SER A 8 -42.88 11.47 -10.10
N PRO A 9 -43.22 10.75 -9.01
CA PRO A 9 -42.93 11.21 -7.65
C PRO A 9 -41.43 11.44 -7.47
N GLN A 10 -41.02 12.71 -7.40
CA GLN A 10 -39.64 13.06 -7.09
C GLN A 10 -39.44 12.90 -5.57
N ILE A 11 -38.58 11.96 -5.18
CA ILE A 11 -38.18 11.81 -3.77
C ILE A 11 -37.05 12.81 -3.53
N PRO A 12 -37.23 13.80 -2.65
CA PRO A 12 -36.21 14.81 -2.41
C PRO A 12 -34.98 14.15 -1.77
N ALA A 13 -33.79 14.52 -2.25
CA ALA A 13 -32.52 13.85 -1.91
C ALA A 13 -32.15 13.95 -0.42
N ASN A 14 -32.76 14.88 0.32
CA ASN A 14 -32.59 15.10 1.76
C ASN A 14 -33.27 14.03 2.64
N GLU A 15 -34.26 13.28 2.13
CA GLU A 15 -34.94 12.20 2.86
C GLU A 15 -34.21 10.84 2.75
N LEU A 16 -33.22 10.73 1.87
CA LEU A 16 -32.41 9.52 1.74
C LEU A 16 -31.28 9.52 2.79
N ARG A 17 -31.49 8.83 3.90
CA ARG A 17 -30.38 8.36 4.76
C ARG A 17 -29.80 7.06 4.17
N PRO A 18 -28.46 6.88 4.10
CA PRO A 18 -27.38 7.66 4.71
C PRO A 18 -27.06 8.98 3.98
N GLY A 19 -26.75 10.03 4.74
CA GLY A 19 -26.40 11.35 4.19
C GLY A 19 -25.08 11.35 3.40
N ARG A 20 -24.96 12.31 2.47
CA ARG A 20 -23.83 12.46 1.52
C ARG A 20 -22.45 12.50 2.19
N HIS A 21 -22.41 12.88 3.47
CA HIS A 21 -21.21 12.92 4.31
C HIS A 21 -20.52 11.56 4.42
N TRP A 22 -21.27 10.44 4.44
CA TRP A 22 -20.68 9.10 4.50
C TRP A 22 -19.85 8.75 3.26
N TYR A 23 -20.26 9.22 2.08
CA TYR A 23 -19.47 9.06 0.85
C TYR A 23 -18.21 9.93 0.88
N ALA A 24 -18.31 11.15 1.43
CA ALA A 24 -17.16 12.03 1.58
C ALA A 24 -16.13 11.45 2.56
N THR A 25 -16.57 10.93 3.71
CA THR A 25 -15.69 10.27 4.68
C THR A 25 -15.04 9.03 4.09
N ALA A 26 -15.79 8.19 3.38
CA ALA A 26 -15.25 7.00 2.72
C ALA A 26 -14.21 7.37 1.66
N ALA A 27 -14.52 8.36 0.81
CA ALA A 27 -13.59 8.83 -0.20
C ALA A 27 -12.31 9.42 0.43
N ALA A 28 -12.44 10.20 1.50
CA ALA A 28 -11.29 10.77 2.21
C ALA A 28 -10.39 9.67 2.79
N ILE A 29 -10.96 8.66 3.45
CA ILE A 29 -10.20 7.52 4.01
C ILE A 29 -9.50 6.74 2.89
N THR A 30 -10.20 6.45 1.79
CA THR A 30 -9.61 5.76 0.64
C THR A 30 -8.43 6.54 0.06
N VAL A 31 -8.57 7.85 -0.13
CA VAL A 31 -7.49 8.70 -0.64
C VAL A 31 -6.29 8.68 0.32
N VAL A 32 -6.52 8.83 1.63
CA VAL A 32 -5.44 8.81 2.63
C VAL A 32 -4.69 7.48 2.60
N LEU A 33 -5.40 6.34 2.53
CA LEU A 33 -4.76 5.03 2.48
C LEU A 33 -3.98 4.79 1.18
N ILE A 34 -4.50 5.28 0.04
CA ILE A 34 -3.78 5.21 -1.23
C ILE A 34 -2.49 6.04 -1.16
N VAL A 35 -2.58 7.30 -0.71
CA VAL A 35 -1.41 8.19 -0.58
C VAL A 35 -0.38 7.59 0.36
N LEU A 36 -0.80 7.06 1.50
CA LEU A 36 0.10 6.41 2.45
C LEU A 36 0.77 5.16 1.85
N GLY A 37 0.00 4.32 1.14
CA GLY A 37 0.54 3.15 0.43
C GLY A 37 1.59 3.54 -0.62
N ILE A 38 1.31 4.57 -1.43
CA ILE A 38 2.25 5.09 -2.42
C ILE A 38 3.51 5.63 -1.75
N ALA A 39 3.36 6.46 -0.71
CA ALA A 39 4.50 7.06 -0.01
C ALA A 39 5.43 5.99 0.60
N ILE A 40 4.85 4.97 1.25
CA ILE A 40 5.62 3.84 1.78
C ILE A 40 6.30 3.08 0.64
N GLY A 41 5.57 2.79 -0.45
CA GLY A 41 6.13 2.09 -1.61
C GLY A 41 7.31 2.83 -2.24
N VAL A 42 7.18 4.13 -2.48
CA VAL A 42 8.24 4.97 -3.06
C VAL A 42 9.44 5.08 -2.12
N TYR A 43 9.23 5.34 -0.83
CA TYR A 43 10.32 5.43 0.15
C TYR A 43 11.13 4.13 0.19
N ARG A 44 10.45 2.99 0.24
CA ARG A 44 11.11 1.67 0.29
C ARG A 44 11.79 1.32 -1.02
N PHE A 45 11.15 1.57 -2.16
CA PHE A 45 11.77 1.40 -3.47
C PHE A 45 13.07 2.22 -3.60
N THR A 46 13.04 3.47 -3.12
CA THR A 46 14.22 4.35 -3.12
C THR A 46 15.34 3.80 -2.23
N ASN A 47 15.03 3.29 -1.04
CA ASN A 47 16.02 2.63 -0.19
C ASN A 47 16.63 1.40 -0.86
N THR A 48 15.85 0.61 -1.59
CA THR A 48 16.37 -0.59 -2.27
C THR A 48 17.27 -0.27 -3.44
N ILE A 49 16.94 0.73 -4.26
CA ILE A 49 17.83 1.15 -5.35
C ILE A 49 19.11 1.83 -4.85
N ASN A 50 19.10 2.33 -3.61
CA ASN A 50 20.26 2.92 -2.94
C ASN A 50 20.89 1.96 -1.91
N ALA A 51 20.58 0.66 -1.97
CA ALA A 51 21.12 -0.32 -1.02
C ALA A 51 22.63 -0.50 -1.17
N VAL A 52 23.15 -0.30 -2.38
CA VAL A 52 24.58 -0.33 -2.68
C VAL A 52 25.12 1.10 -2.64
N ASP A 53 26.19 1.33 -1.88
CA ASP A 53 26.92 2.59 -1.91
C ASP A 53 27.76 2.67 -3.20
N THR A 54 27.12 3.08 -4.28
CA THR A 54 27.77 3.24 -5.58
C THR A 54 28.72 4.44 -5.64
N ASP A 55 28.68 5.33 -4.65
CA ASP A 55 29.55 6.51 -4.61
C ASP A 55 30.94 6.14 -4.06
N ASN A 56 31.02 5.14 -3.18
CA ASN A 56 32.25 4.67 -2.55
C ASN A 56 32.70 3.28 -3.05
N GLN A 57 32.92 3.17 -4.36
CA GLN A 57 33.44 1.95 -4.98
C GLN A 57 34.95 1.81 -4.78
N PHE A 58 35.43 0.57 -4.68
CA PHE A 58 36.85 0.25 -4.59
C PHE A 58 37.26 -0.80 -5.62
N ALA A 59 38.54 -0.78 -6.03
CA ALA A 59 39.07 -1.67 -7.05
C ALA A 59 39.51 -3.02 -6.45
N ASN A 60 39.74 -3.97 -7.34
CA ASN A 60 40.45 -5.21 -7.04
C ASN A 60 41.82 -4.92 -6.37
N GLY A 61 42.04 -5.50 -5.19
CA GLY A 61 43.25 -5.34 -4.38
C GLY A 61 43.22 -4.17 -3.41
N ASP A 62 42.24 -3.27 -3.49
CA ASP A 62 42.14 -2.13 -2.58
C ASP A 62 41.63 -2.60 -1.20
N THR A 63 42.21 -2.00 -0.16
CA THR A 63 41.73 -2.13 1.21
C THR A 63 40.93 -0.89 1.60
N VAL A 64 39.65 -1.07 1.90
CA VAL A 64 38.79 0.00 2.44
C VAL A 64 38.63 -0.17 3.95
N THR A 65 38.62 0.95 4.66
CA THR A 65 38.31 0.97 6.10
C THR A 65 36.93 1.56 6.30
N LEU A 66 36.07 0.83 7.01
CA LEU A 66 34.70 1.25 7.26
C LEU A 66 34.31 1.01 8.72
N ARG A 67 33.48 1.91 9.23
CA ARG A 67 32.90 1.80 10.55
C ARG A 67 31.69 0.88 10.47
N LEU A 68 31.71 -0.22 11.21
CA LEU A 68 30.61 -1.18 11.28
C LEU A 68 30.08 -1.31 12.70
N GLU A 69 28.80 -1.68 12.79
CA GLU A 69 28.09 -1.92 14.03
C GLU A 69 27.33 -3.26 13.93
N PRO A 70 27.27 -4.07 15.00
CA PRO A 70 26.61 -5.38 14.97
C PRO A 70 25.11 -5.32 14.64
N GLU A 71 24.46 -4.20 14.96
CA GLU A 71 23.02 -4.00 14.72
C GLU A 71 22.71 -3.66 13.25
N HIS A 72 23.72 -3.29 12.47
CA HIS A 72 23.58 -2.83 11.09
C HIS A 72 24.36 -3.78 10.18
N GLU A 73 23.69 -4.86 9.77
CA GLU A 73 24.25 -5.79 8.79
C GLU A 73 24.66 -5.06 7.51
N LYS A 74 25.79 -5.46 6.93
CA LYS A 74 26.32 -4.94 5.66
C LYS A 74 26.71 -6.08 4.75
N ALA A 75 26.73 -5.83 3.46
CA ALA A 75 27.16 -6.78 2.44
C ALA A 75 28.22 -6.17 1.51
N ILE A 76 29.07 -7.04 0.98
CA ILE A 76 30.03 -6.74 -0.08
C ILE A 76 29.34 -7.04 -1.40
N TRP A 77 29.33 -6.06 -2.30
CA TRP A 77 28.72 -6.13 -3.61
C TRP A 77 29.79 -6.11 -4.69
N LEU A 78 29.60 -6.92 -5.73
CA LEU A 78 30.43 -6.98 -6.92
C LEU A 78 29.67 -6.39 -8.11
N LYS A 79 30.29 -5.47 -8.84
CA LYS A 79 29.77 -4.97 -10.11
C LYS A 79 29.96 -6.03 -11.19
N ASP A 80 28.88 -6.42 -11.85
CA ASP A 80 28.93 -7.28 -13.02
C ASP A 80 29.33 -6.45 -14.24
N GLU A 81 30.62 -6.52 -14.61
CA GLU A 81 31.17 -5.82 -15.78
C GLU A 81 30.91 -6.58 -17.09
N VAL A 82 30.76 -7.91 -17.05
CA VAL A 82 30.53 -8.77 -18.22
C VAL A 82 29.58 -9.91 -17.84
N GLN A 83 28.34 -9.80 -18.32
CA GLN A 83 27.28 -10.80 -18.13
C GLN A 83 27.80 -12.23 -18.31
N GLY A 84 27.87 -12.98 -17.21
CA GLY A 84 28.20 -14.41 -17.21
C GLY A 84 29.69 -14.76 -17.07
N THR A 85 30.58 -13.79 -16.81
CA THR A 85 31.99 -14.09 -16.49
C THR A 85 32.25 -13.89 -15.00
N TRP A 86 32.21 -14.99 -14.24
CA TRP A 86 32.58 -14.99 -12.83
C TRP A 86 34.03 -15.45 -12.70
N PHE A 87 34.92 -14.52 -12.32
CA PHE A 87 36.27 -14.88 -11.88
C PHE A 87 36.23 -15.34 -10.43
N ASP A 88 37.12 -16.20 -9.97
CA ASP A 88 37.22 -16.49 -8.54
C ASP A 88 37.49 -15.19 -7.77
N GLN A 89 36.55 -14.77 -6.91
CA GLN A 89 36.72 -13.63 -6.02
C GLN A 89 37.06 -14.12 -4.61
N ALA A 90 38.06 -13.51 -3.99
CA ALA A 90 38.44 -13.76 -2.61
C ALA A 90 38.41 -12.44 -1.84
N CYS A 91 37.51 -12.33 -0.87
CA CYS A 91 37.45 -11.21 0.05
C CYS A 91 37.90 -11.64 1.45
N GLY A 92 38.56 -10.71 2.14
CA GLY A 92 38.92 -10.84 3.54
C GLY A 92 38.48 -9.61 4.32
N ILE A 93 38.06 -9.84 5.57
CA ILE A 93 37.77 -8.80 6.54
C ILE A 93 38.66 -8.95 7.76
N THR A 94 39.14 -7.84 8.29
CA THR A 94 39.92 -7.80 9.53
C THR A 94 39.42 -6.66 10.42
N GLY A 95 39.47 -6.86 11.73
CA GLY A 95 38.99 -5.87 12.68
C GLY A 95 38.71 -6.50 14.05
N PRO A 96 38.07 -5.75 14.96
CA PRO A 96 37.85 -6.22 16.31
C PRO A 96 36.90 -7.41 16.38
N GLY A 97 37.23 -8.37 17.25
CA GLY A 97 36.33 -9.44 17.66
C GLY A 97 36.22 -10.64 16.72
N ASP A 98 37.13 -10.79 15.75
CA ASP A 98 37.12 -11.88 14.76
C ASP A 98 35.90 -11.81 13.81
N PRO A 99 35.83 -10.77 12.96
CA PRO A 99 34.74 -10.60 12.01
C PRO A 99 34.69 -11.72 10.97
N GLY A 100 33.48 -12.07 10.53
CA GLY A 100 33.24 -13.12 9.55
C GLY A 100 32.71 -12.58 8.22
N LEU A 101 32.96 -13.33 7.16
CA LEU A 101 32.23 -13.22 5.90
C LEU A 101 31.39 -14.48 5.72
N THR A 102 30.11 -14.28 5.47
CA THR A 102 29.15 -15.38 5.27
C THR A 102 28.55 -15.31 3.87
N ASP A 103 28.03 -16.45 3.41
CA ASP A 103 27.35 -16.54 2.12
C ASP A 103 26.17 -15.55 2.09
N PRO A 104 26.06 -14.68 1.07
CA PRO A 104 24.99 -13.69 0.98
C PRO A 104 23.61 -14.31 0.72
N GLY A 105 23.54 -15.61 0.42
CA GLY A 105 22.31 -16.29 0.01
C GLY A 105 22.00 -16.13 -1.48
N ILE A 106 20.83 -16.64 -1.90
CA ILE A 106 20.41 -16.68 -3.30
C ILE A 106 19.61 -15.43 -3.65
N ASP A 107 20.27 -14.28 -3.80
CA ASP A 107 19.58 -13.07 -4.26
C ASP A 107 20.45 -12.33 -5.29
N VAL A 108 20.04 -12.36 -6.56
CA VAL A 108 20.63 -11.58 -7.66
C VAL A 108 20.02 -10.18 -7.62
N PHE A 109 20.75 -9.09 -7.92
CA PHE A 109 20.17 -7.74 -7.91
C PHE A 109 20.34 -7.01 -9.24
N LEU A 110 19.27 -6.34 -9.64
CA LEU A 110 19.26 -5.38 -10.74
C LEU A 110 19.11 -3.99 -10.14
N THR A 111 20.22 -3.28 -9.98
CA THR A 111 20.22 -1.85 -9.67
C THR A 111 20.30 -1.06 -10.99
N ARG A 112 19.73 0.15 -11.03
CA ARG A 112 19.57 0.97 -12.24
C ARG A 112 20.80 0.96 -13.17
N ASN A 113 20.63 0.44 -14.39
CA ASN A 113 21.62 0.40 -15.49
C ASN A 113 22.97 -0.30 -15.20
N GLU A 114 23.25 -0.70 -13.95
CA GLU A 114 24.46 -1.40 -13.52
C GLU A 114 24.05 -2.58 -12.62
N THR A 115 24.44 -3.79 -13.01
CA THR A 115 24.11 -5.00 -12.25
C THR A 115 25.14 -5.17 -11.14
N TRP A 116 24.66 -5.26 -9.90
CA TRP A 116 25.48 -5.52 -8.71
C TRP A 116 25.02 -6.82 -8.09
N ASN A 117 25.95 -7.71 -7.78
CA ASN A 117 25.66 -9.01 -7.18
C ASN A 117 26.28 -9.09 -5.79
N PRO A 118 25.56 -9.57 -4.78
CA PRO A 118 26.11 -9.71 -3.45
C PRO A 118 27.12 -10.85 -3.48
N LEU A 119 28.26 -10.62 -2.83
CA LEU A 119 29.36 -11.57 -2.79
C LEU A 119 29.49 -12.19 -1.40
N TYR A 120 29.39 -11.38 -0.35
CA TYR A 120 29.41 -11.82 1.05
C TYR A 120 28.57 -10.90 1.93
N THR A 121 27.95 -11.46 2.96
CA THR A 121 27.44 -10.69 4.10
C THR A 121 28.55 -10.54 5.13
N ILE A 122 28.64 -9.36 5.74
CA ILE A 122 29.63 -9.01 6.75
C ILE A 122 28.99 -9.23 8.13
N ASP A 123 29.57 -10.16 8.91
CA ASP A 123 29.20 -10.39 10.30
C ASP A 123 30.24 -9.75 11.22
N VAL A 124 29.80 -8.78 12.02
CA VAL A 124 30.66 -8.08 12.98
C VAL A 124 30.15 -8.25 14.41
N PRO A 125 30.97 -8.79 15.31
CA PRO A 125 30.53 -9.03 16.69
C PRO A 125 30.62 -7.78 17.58
N ARG A 126 31.32 -6.72 17.14
CA ARG A 126 31.49 -5.47 17.91
C ARG A 126 31.46 -4.25 17.00
N ALA A 127 31.09 -3.10 17.57
CA ALA A 127 31.20 -1.84 16.83
C ALA A 127 32.68 -1.44 16.72
N GLY A 128 33.13 -1.07 15.52
CA GLY A 128 34.56 -0.92 15.28
C GLY A 128 34.90 -0.47 13.86
N ASP A 129 36.18 -0.21 13.64
CA ASP A 129 36.72 0.05 12.32
C ASP A 129 37.22 -1.27 11.75
N TYR A 130 36.71 -1.63 10.58
CA TYR A 130 36.99 -2.87 9.89
C TYR A 130 37.63 -2.58 8.54
N LYS A 131 38.59 -3.42 8.18
CA LYS A 131 39.27 -3.37 6.89
C LYS A 131 38.78 -4.50 6.03
N VAL A 132 38.25 -4.16 4.87
CA VAL A 132 37.80 -5.12 3.85
C VAL A 132 38.73 -5.01 2.66
N THR A 133 39.17 -6.16 2.15
CA THR A 133 39.99 -6.25 0.94
C THR A 133 39.43 -7.36 0.07
N CYS A 134 39.18 -7.06 -1.20
CA CYS A 134 38.69 -8.03 -2.16
C CYS A 134 39.67 -8.16 -3.33
N THR A 135 39.89 -9.38 -3.77
CA THR A 135 40.78 -9.73 -4.87
C THR A 135 40.07 -10.60 -5.89
N SER A 136 40.39 -10.43 -7.16
CA SER A 136 39.92 -11.30 -8.25
C SER A 136 40.99 -11.46 -9.34
N GLN A 137 40.81 -12.43 -10.23
CA GLN A 137 41.72 -12.64 -11.36
C GLN A 137 41.52 -11.64 -12.51
N GLY A 138 40.41 -10.90 -12.52
CA GLY A 138 40.04 -9.95 -13.57
C GLY A 138 39.86 -8.51 -13.04
N PRO A 139 39.56 -7.55 -13.93
CA PRO A 139 39.05 -6.26 -13.49
C PRO A 139 37.72 -6.48 -12.77
N SER A 140 37.59 -5.92 -11.57
CA SER A 140 36.38 -6.03 -10.74
C SER A 140 36.24 -4.77 -9.88
N ARG A 141 35.00 -4.35 -9.67
CA ARG A 141 34.64 -3.24 -8.79
C ARG A 141 33.76 -3.73 -7.68
N TYR A 142 34.05 -3.25 -6.48
CA TYR A 142 33.37 -3.64 -5.26
C TYR A 142 32.76 -2.42 -4.58
N ALA A 143 31.69 -2.65 -3.83
CA ALA A 143 31.04 -1.65 -2.99
C ALA A 143 30.55 -2.28 -1.70
N ILE A 144 30.41 -1.48 -0.64
CA ILE A 144 29.75 -1.89 0.59
C ILE A 144 28.30 -1.39 0.52
N GLY A 145 27.35 -2.20 0.98
CA GLY A 145 25.94 -1.81 0.99
C GLY A 145 25.16 -2.48 2.11
N ASP A 146 23.89 -2.15 2.22
CA ASP A 146 22.95 -2.91 3.04
C ASP A 146 22.74 -4.31 2.42
N PRO A 147 22.55 -5.37 3.22
CA PRO A 147 22.12 -6.66 2.70
C PRO A 147 20.70 -6.50 2.14
N GLY A 148 20.61 -6.39 0.82
CA GLY A 148 19.36 -6.53 0.09
C GLY A 148 19.07 -8.00 -0.12
N GLY A 149 17.79 -8.37 -0.15
CA GLY A 149 17.24 -9.68 -0.56
C GLY A 149 15.99 -9.43 -1.40
N PHE A 150 15.75 -10.11 -2.53
CA PHE A 150 14.43 -10.06 -3.17
C PHE A 150 13.35 -10.64 -2.25
N VAL A 151 13.73 -11.45 -1.26
CA VAL A 151 12.84 -12.01 -0.24
C VAL A 151 12.41 -10.96 0.79
N THR A 152 13.34 -10.15 1.30
CA THR A 152 13.06 -8.94 2.09
C THR A 152 12.45 -7.83 1.23
N PHE A 153 12.57 -7.85 -0.08
CA PHE A 153 11.80 -6.95 -0.93
C PHE A 153 10.38 -7.49 -1.17
N GLY A 154 10.21 -8.79 -1.40
CA GLY A 154 8.96 -9.46 -1.74
C GLY A 154 7.96 -9.54 -0.59
N GLY A 155 8.43 -9.80 0.63
CA GLY A 155 7.58 -9.74 1.83
C GLY A 155 7.01 -8.34 2.08
N TRP A 156 7.77 -7.30 1.72
CA TRP A 156 7.37 -5.90 1.92
C TRP A 156 6.62 -5.31 0.72
N LEU A 157 6.87 -5.81 -0.49
CA LEU A 157 6.07 -5.52 -1.69
C LEU A 157 4.64 -6.05 -1.49
N MET A 158 4.51 -7.22 -0.85
CA MET A 158 3.21 -7.73 -0.41
C MET A 158 2.53 -6.74 0.54
N LEU A 159 3.23 -6.18 1.53
CA LEU A 159 2.64 -5.16 2.42
C LEU A 159 2.24 -3.88 1.65
N ALA A 160 3.08 -3.42 0.73
CA ALA A 160 2.83 -2.25 -0.11
C ALA A 160 1.68 -2.45 -1.10
N LEU A 161 1.35 -3.70 -1.49
CA LEU A 161 0.19 -4.06 -2.29
C LEU A 161 -1.06 -4.33 -1.44
N LEU A 162 -0.89 -4.94 -0.26
CA LEU A 162 -1.98 -5.27 0.65
C LEU A 162 -2.62 -4.02 1.26
N LEU A 163 -1.84 -2.99 1.61
CA LEU A 163 -2.38 -1.72 2.12
C LEU A 163 -3.37 -1.05 1.16
N PRO A 164 -3.02 -0.78 -0.12
CA PRO A 164 -3.96 -0.18 -1.07
C PRO A 164 -5.10 -1.13 -1.44
N MET A 165 -4.87 -2.45 -1.53
CA MET A 165 -5.95 -3.44 -1.69
C MET A 165 -6.97 -3.39 -0.54
N LEU A 166 -6.49 -3.27 0.70
CA LEU A 166 -7.34 -3.06 1.89
C LEU A 166 -8.09 -1.72 1.82
N GLY A 167 -7.42 -0.65 1.42
CA GLY A 167 -8.06 0.66 1.24
C GLY A 167 -9.18 0.64 0.19
N VAL A 168 -8.97 -0.03 -0.94
CA VAL A 168 -9.97 -0.18 -2.00
C VAL A 168 -11.12 -1.09 -1.57
N SER A 169 -10.84 -2.21 -0.92
CA SER A 169 -11.88 -3.14 -0.46
C SER A 169 -12.77 -2.55 0.63
N VAL A 170 -12.20 -1.82 1.59
CA VAL A 170 -12.96 -1.06 2.60
C VAL A 170 -13.81 0.02 1.92
N GLY A 171 -13.23 0.80 0.99
CA GLY A 171 -13.96 1.80 0.23
C GLY A 171 -15.14 1.21 -0.56
N ALA A 172 -14.91 0.09 -1.25
CA ALA A 172 -15.94 -0.63 -2.01
C ALA A 172 -17.05 -1.16 -1.09
N ALA A 173 -16.71 -1.75 0.05
CA ALA A 173 -17.68 -2.26 1.02
C ALA A 173 -18.58 -1.13 1.55
N VAL A 174 -18.02 0.03 1.88
CA VAL A 174 -18.80 1.19 2.33
C VAL A 174 -19.74 1.70 1.23
N VAL A 175 -19.28 1.77 -0.03
CA VAL A 175 -20.12 2.15 -1.17
C VAL A 175 -21.26 1.14 -1.38
N LEU A 176 -20.97 -0.16 -1.29
CA LEU A 176 -21.98 -1.21 -1.43
C LEU A 176 -23.02 -1.17 -0.32
N VAL A 177 -22.59 -1.11 0.95
CA VAL A 177 -23.50 -1.04 2.11
C VAL A 177 -24.37 0.21 2.04
N THR A 178 -23.79 1.37 1.74
CA THR A 178 -24.55 2.61 1.60
C THR A 178 -25.52 2.55 0.42
N ALA A 179 -25.12 2.00 -0.73
CA ALA A 179 -25.98 1.82 -1.89
C ALA A 179 -27.15 0.86 -1.59
N PHE A 180 -26.91 -0.27 -0.91
CA PHE A 180 -27.96 -1.21 -0.53
C PHE A 180 -28.92 -0.61 0.50
N ARG A 181 -28.39 0.08 1.53
CA ARG A 181 -29.22 0.74 2.54
C ARG A 181 -30.07 1.86 1.92
N ARG A 182 -29.51 2.61 0.97
CA ARG A 182 -30.23 3.63 0.19
C ARG A 182 -31.29 3.01 -0.72
N ARG A 183 -31.01 1.87 -1.37
CA ARG A 183 -32.00 1.13 -2.18
C ARG A 183 -33.14 0.58 -1.32
N GLY A 184 -32.85 0.03 -0.15
CA GLY A 184 -33.85 -0.48 0.80
C GLY A 184 -34.77 0.63 1.31
N HIS A 185 -34.19 1.77 1.72
CA HIS A 185 -34.97 2.92 2.16
C HIS A 185 -35.81 3.52 1.03
N ARG A 186 -35.26 3.62 -0.19
CA ARG A 186 -36.02 4.06 -1.37
C ARG A 186 -37.19 3.13 -1.70
N LYS A 187 -36.97 1.81 -1.62
CA LYS A 187 -38.05 0.82 -1.80
C LYS A 187 -39.14 0.96 -0.74
N ARG A 188 -38.77 1.19 0.52
CA ARG A 188 -39.73 1.40 1.62
C ARG A 188 -40.54 2.69 1.43
N LEU A 189 -39.89 3.81 1.11
CA LEU A 189 -40.57 5.09 0.85
C LEU A 189 -41.51 5.01 -0.37
N LEU A 190 -41.12 4.27 -1.43
CA LEU A 190 -42.01 4.03 -2.56
C LEU A 190 -43.20 3.17 -2.15
N ALA A 191 -42.99 2.09 -1.39
CA ALA A 191 -44.07 1.23 -0.91
C ALA A 191 -45.06 1.97 0.03
N GLU A 192 -44.55 2.84 0.92
CA GLU A 192 -45.39 3.70 1.79
C GLU A 192 -46.22 4.69 0.97
N ARG A 193 -45.66 5.33 -0.08
CA ARG A 193 -46.41 6.24 -0.96
C ARG A 193 -47.44 5.54 -1.85
N TYR A 194 -47.14 4.35 -2.36
CA TYR A 194 -48.10 3.56 -3.14
C TYR A 194 -49.17 2.90 -2.26
N GLY A 195 -48.85 2.54 -1.01
CA GLY A 195 -49.79 1.95 -0.05
C GLY A 195 -50.76 2.96 0.59
N SER A 196 -50.31 4.20 0.84
CA SER A 196 -51.14 5.25 1.45
C SER A 196 -52.21 5.84 0.51
N GLY A 197 -52.17 5.54 -0.79
CA GLY A 197 -53.21 5.96 -1.74
C GLY A 197 -54.48 5.10 -1.71
N GLY A 198 -54.49 3.98 -0.98
CA GLY A 198 -55.59 3.00 -0.99
C GLY A 198 -56.53 3.02 0.21
N SER A 199 -56.30 3.83 1.24
CA SER A 199 -57.08 3.80 2.48
C SER A 199 -57.70 5.17 2.79
N HIS A 200 -58.82 5.47 2.14
CA HIS A 200 -59.76 6.49 2.63
C HIS A 200 -60.68 5.83 3.67
N PRO A 201 -60.64 6.21 4.96
CA PRO A 201 -61.64 5.75 5.91
C PRO A 201 -62.96 6.45 5.59
N ALA A 202 -64.01 5.67 5.31
CA ALA A 202 -65.36 6.19 5.13
C ALA A 202 -65.78 6.96 6.38
N GLN A 203 -66.06 8.26 6.23
CA GLN A 203 -66.66 9.08 7.29
C GLN A 203 -68.05 8.53 7.66
N PRO A 204 -68.38 8.40 8.96
CA PRO A 204 -69.75 8.12 9.38
C PRO A 204 -70.65 9.33 9.07
N ALA A 205 -71.75 9.09 8.37
CA ALA A 205 -72.74 10.12 8.05
C ALA A 205 -73.33 10.73 9.34
N LEU A 206 -73.21 12.05 9.48
CA LEU A 206 -73.91 12.83 10.51
C LEU A 206 -75.42 12.79 10.26
N SER A 207 -76.19 12.29 11.22
CA SER A 207 -77.65 12.47 11.28
C SER A 207 -78.00 13.95 11.49
N PRO A 208 -78.95 14.53 10.75
CA PRO A 208 -79.50 15.85 11.06
C PRO A 208 -80.69 15.73 12.03
N GLY A 209 -80.58 16.37 13.19
CA GLY A 209 -81.68 16.50 14.14
C GLY A 209 -81.68 17.90 14.80
N ALA A 210 -82.90 18.44 14.93
CA ALA A 210 -83.33 19.67 15.63
C ALA A 210 -83.01 21.00 14.91
N GLY A 211 -83.92 21.96 14.74
CA GLY A 211 -85.17 22.28 15.43
C GLY A 211 -85.74 23.64 14.93
N PRO A 212 -86.61 24.33 15.69
CA PRO A 212 -87.89 24.92 15.23
C PRO A 212 -87.88 26.44 14.96
N ASP A 213 -88.92 27.00 14.29
CA ASP A 213 -89.83 28.03 14.86
C ASP A 213 -90.84 28.67 13.87
N ARG A 214 -92.01 28.98 14.45
CA ARG A 214 -93.10 29.96 14.18
C ARG A 214 -93.08 30.87 12.94
N GLN A 215 -94.23 30.91 12.24
CA GLN A 215 -95.26 31.97 12.35
C GLN A 215 -96.60 31.49 11.77
#